data_AF-A0A291DPV1-F1
#
_entry.id   AF-A0A291DPV1-F1
#
_cell.length_a   1.000
_cell.length_b   1.000
_cell.length_c   1.000
_cell.angle_alpha   90.00
_cell.angle_beta   90.00
_cell.angle_gamma   90.00
#
_symmetry.space_group_name_H-M   'P 1'
#
loop_
_entity.id
_entity.type
_entity.pdbx_description
1 polymer ?
#
loop_
_entity_poly.entity_id
_entity_poly.type
_entity_poly.pdbx_seq_one_letter_code
_entity_poly.pdbx_strand_id
1 'polypeptide(L)' 'MNKIYWIRRTTFILVIFALGALLSSEPPTWLVIGFPCVAMLLLMIYDEAVFELRSRTVKK' A
#
# COMPACT_ATOMS: atom_id res chain seq x y z
N MET A 1 12.40 -7.18 11.12
CA MET A 1 11.84 -7.54 9.80
C MET A 1 11.92 -6.33 8.89
N ASN A 2 12.35 -6.47 7.62
CA ASN A 2 12.52 -5.32 6.72
C ASN A 2 11.20 -4.57 6.54
N LYS A 3 11.20 -3.25 6.78
CA LYS A 3 10.04 -2.35 6.62
C LYS A 3 9.36 -2.56 5.26
N ILE A 4 10.15 -2.65 4.19
CA ILE A 4 9.66 -2.92 2.82
C ILE A 4 8.92 -4.25 2.69
N TYR A 5 9.36 -5.30 3.38
CA TYR A 5 8.71 -6.60 3.31
C TYR A 5 7.27 -6.54 3.84
N TRP A 6 7.06 -5.82 4.95
CA TRP A 6 5.73 -5.59 5.50
C TRP A 6 4.86 -4.76 4.58
N ILE A 7 5.41 -3.69 4.00
CA ILE A 7 4.68 -2.83 3.05
C ILE A 7 4.21 -3.64 1.84
N ARG A 8 5.09 -4.47 1.26
CA ARG A 8 4.76 -5.34 0.11
C ARG A 8 3.62 -6.32 0.43
N ARG A 9 3.60 -6.90 1.64
CA ARG A 9 2.53 -7.81 2.07
C ARG A 9 1.19 -7.07 2.20
N THR A 10 1.19 -5.88 2.77
CA THR A 10 -0.02 -5.05 2.89
C THR A 10 -0.53 -4.60 1.53
N THR A 11 0.35 -4.20 0.61
CA THR A 11 -0.04 -3.88 -0.79
C THR A 11 -0.72 -5.08 -1.45
N PHE A 12 -0.16 -6.27 -1.31
CA PHE A 12 -0.72 -7.49 -1.90
C PHE A 12 -2.13 -7.80 -1.39
N ILE A 13 -2.35 -7.67 -0.07
CA ILE A 13 -3.68 -7.85 0.54
C ILE A 13 -4.66 -6.79 0.03
N LEU A 14 -4.24 -5.53 -0.06
CA LEU A 14 -5.08 -4.44 -0.58
C LEU A 14 -5.45 -4.65 -2.06
N VAL A 15 -4.54 -5.18 -2.88
CA VAL A 15 -4.82 -5.49 -4.28
C VAL A 15 -5.86 -6.61 -4.40
N ILE A 16 -5.73 -7.69 -3.63
CA ILE A 16 -6.73 -8.77 -3.60
C ILE A 16 -8.09 -8.22 -3.14
N PHE A 17 -8.09 -7.36 -2.12
CA PHE A 17 -9.30 -6.72 -1.62
C PHE A 17 -9.96 -5.82 -2.68
N ALA A 18 -9.18 -5.02 -3.41
CA ALA A 18 -9.68 -4.24 -4.54
C ALA A 18 -10.25 -5.11 -5.66
N LEU A 19 -9.59 -6.21 -6.00
CA LEU A 19 -10.09 -7.16 -6.99
C LEU A 19 -11.43 -7.77 -6.55
N GLY A 20 -11.57 -8.14 -5.28
CA GLY A 20 -12.84 -8.59 -4.71
C GLY A 20 -13.93 -7.52 -4.75
N ALA A 21 -13.58 -6.26 -4.48
CA ALA A 21 -14.51 -5.14 -4.56
C ALA A 21 -14.95 -4.83 -6.00
N LEU A 22 -14.04 -4.95 -6.98
CA LEU A 22 -14.33 -4.76 -8.42
C LEU A 22 -15.23 -5.85 -8.99
N LEU A 23 -15.15 -7.07 -8.45
CA LEU A 23 -16.03 -8.18 -8.83
C LEU A 23 -17.42 -8.08 -8.18
N SER A 24 -17.59 -7.19 -7.20
CA SER A 24 -18.89 -6.93 -6.58
C SER A 24 -19.72 -5.99 -7.45
N SER A 25 -20.98 -6.32 -7.70
CA SER A 25 -21.91 -5.47 -8.48
C SER A 25 -22.24 -4.15 -7.77
N GLU A 26 -22.17 -4.11 -6.44
CA GLU A 26 -22.47 -2.94 -5.62
C GLU A 26 -21.48 -2.84 -4.44
N PRO A 27 -20.29 -2.26 -4.65
CA PRO A 27 -19.34 -2.05 -3.56
C PRO A 27 -19.86 -0.97 -2.58
N PRO A 28 -19.66 -1.15 -1.26
CA PRO A 28 -20.05 -0.15 -0.27
C PRO A 28 -19.38 1.21 -0.52
N THR A 29 -20.12 2.31 -0.39
CA THR A 29 -19.61 3.67 -0.68
C THR A 29 -18.39 4.03 0.17
N TRP A 30 -18.37 3.63 1.44
CA TRP A 30 -17.22 3.85 2.33
C TRP A 30 -15.95 3.14 1.83
N LEU A 31 -16.11 2.01 1.13
CA LEU A 31 -15.00 1.23 0.58
C LEU A 31 -14.47 1.90 -0.70
N VAL A 32 -15.35 2.41 -1.55
CA VAL A 32 -14.99 3.16 -2.76
C VAL A 32 -14.20 4.44 -2.42
N ILE A 33 -14.53 5.10 -1.31
CA ILE A 33 -13.84 6.33 -0.86
C ILE A 33 -12.60 6.00 -0.02
N GLY A 34 -12.72 5.06 0.91
CA GLY A 34 -11.64 4.74 1.86
C GLY A 34 -10.47 4.02 1.19
N PHE A 35 -10.72 3.17 0.20
CA PHE A 35 -9.70 2.40 -0.48
C PHE A 35 -8.61 3.28 -1.16
N PRO A 36 -8.94 4.27 -2.00
CA PRO A 36 -7.92 5.14 -2.59
C PRO A 36 -7.15 5.95 -1.54
N CYS A 37 -7.78 6.40 -0.46
CA CYS A 37 -7.08 7.07 0.64
C CYS A 37 -6.05 6.15 1.31
N VAL A 38 -6.42 4.91 1.61
CA VAL A 38 -5.51 3.92 2.22
C VAL A 38 -4.39 3.54 1.26
N ALA A 39 -4.69 3.38 -0.03
CA ALA A 39 -3.68 3.10 -1.06
C ALA A 39 -2.66 4.24 -1.17
N MET A 40 -3.11 5.50 -1.13
CA MET A 40 -2.26 6.68 -1.18
C MET A 40 -1.33 6.78 0.05
N LEU A 41 -1.87 6.55 1.25
CA LEU A 41 -1.07 6.53 2.49
C LEU A 41 -0.02 5.42 2.46
N LEU A 42 -0.37 4.23 1.95
CA LEU A 42 0.57 3.13 1.82
C LEU A 42 1.71 3.45 0.85
N LEU A 43 1.41 4.12 -0.27
CA LEU A 43 2.41 4.59 -1.23
C LEU A 43 3.37 5.61 -0.59
N MET A 44 2.87 6.57 0.19
CA MET A 44 3.71 7.53 0.90
C MET A 44 4.68 6.81 1.87
N ILE A 45 4.18 5.85 2.65
CA ILE A 45 5.00 5.05 3.57
C ILE A 45 6.03 4.21 2.81
N TYR A 46 5.67 3.68 1.63
CA TYR A 46 6.59 2.96 0.76
C TYR A 46 7.73 3.85 0.27
N ASP A 47 7.42 5.03 -0.25
CA ASP A 47 8.41 5.98 -0.76
C ASP A 47 9.37 6.41 0.35
N GLU A 48 8.87 6.70 1.55
CA GLU A 48 9.69 7.05 2.69
C GLU A 48 10.62 5.89 3.11
N ALA A 49 10.11 4.66 3.13
CA ALA A 49 10.91 3.49 3.43
C ALA A 49 12.00 3.21 2.38
N VAL A 50 11.70 3.43 1.10
CA VAL A 50 12.68 3.31 0.00
C VAL A 50 13.74 4.40 0.09
N PHE A 51 13.34 5.64 0.41
CA PHE A 51 14.26 6.76 0.62
C PHE A 51 15.21 6.50 1.81
N GLU A 52 14.68 5.99 2.93
CA GLU A 52 15.48 5.62 4.11
C GLU A 52 16.53 4.56 3.76
N LEU A 53 16.17 3.57 2.94
CA LEU A 53 17.11 2.52 2.50
C LEU A 53 18.15 3.04 1.51
N ARG A 54 17.75 3.88 0.56
CA ARG A 54 18.69 4.47 -0.41
C ARG A 54 19.67 5.42 0.28
N SER A 55 19.20 6.27 1.18
CA SER A 55 20.05 7.21 1.93
C SER A 55 21.07 6.50 2.83
N ARG A 56 20.71 5.37 3.45
CA ARG A 56 21.66 4.52 4.19
C ARG A 56 22.68 3.82 3.30
N THR A 57 22.29 3.46 2.08
CA THR A 57 23.19 2.80 1.12
C THR A 57 24.19 3.79 0.50
N VAL A 58 23.79 5.05 0.29
CA VAL A 58 24.67 6.11 -0.27
C VAL A 58 25.66 6.65 0.78
N LYS A 59 25.33 6.56 2.07
CA LYS A 59 26.22 6.99 3.17
C LYS A 59 27.31 5.97 3.56
N LYS A 60 27.36 4.81 2.93
CA LYS A 60 28.27 3.71 3.25
C LYS A 60 29.29 3.52 2.14
#